data_AF-A0A927MNP1-F1
#
_entry.id   AF-A0A927MNP1-F1
#
_cell.length_a   1.000
_cell.length_b   1.000
_cell.length_c   1.000
_cell.angle_alpha   90.00
_cell.angle_beta   90.00
_cell.angle_gamma   90.00
#
_symmetry.space_group_name_H-M   'P 1'
#
loop_
_entity.id
_entity.type
_entity.pdbx_description
1 polymer ?
#
loop_
_entity_poly.entity_id
_entity_poly.type
_entity_poly.pdbx_seq_one_letter_code
_entity_poly.pdbx_strand_id
1 'polypeptide(L)'
;MALVLVKGAVLKCSHGGQLKLADGDVRLTVDGKGAVTLGMEAGLTFGSPSAPVSGMVAPCSAQTPSTPPTFLPCVTSPAFSGQARLLALGGKPALLGNARGTTVSGAGPGTWSVAQAGQSTLDST
;
A
#
# COMPACT_ATOMS: atom_id res chain seq x y z
N MET A 1 -14.04 -3.03 12.26
CA MET A 1 -12.96 -3.96 12.64
C MET A 1 -11.92 -3.94 11.53
N ALA A 2 -10.68 -3.61 11.85
CA ALA A 2 -9.64 -3.39 10.85
C ALA A 2 -8.34 -4.03 11.34
N LEU A 3 -7.89 -5.04 10.59
CA LEU A 3 -6.71 -5.82 10.90
C LEU A 3 -5.43 -4.99 10.76
N VAL A 4 -4.45 -5.20 11.64
CA VAL A 4 -3.12 -4.59 11.50
C VAL A 4 -2.47 -5.06 10.20
N LEU A 5 -1.97 -4.14 9.38
CA LEU A 5 -1.22 -4.50 8.19
C LEU A 5 0.12 -5.08 8.57
N VAL A 6 0.51 -6.14 7.88
CA VAL A 6 1.82 -6.76 8.03
C VAL A 6 2.50 -6.96 6.68
N LYS A 7 3.79 -7.31 6.72
CA LYS A 7 4.53 -7.81 5.55
C LYS A 7 3.68 -8.84 4.79
N GLY A 8 3.60 -8.67 3.48
CA GLY A 8 2.77 -9.48 2.60
C GLY A 8 1.32 -9.01 2.45
N ALA A 9 0.92 -7.91 3.11
CA ALA A 9 -0.30 -7.19 2.78
C ALA A 9 -0.31 -6.75 1.31
N VAL A 10 -1.50 -6.63 0.73
CA VAL A 10 -1.70 -6.19 -0.65
C VAL A 10 -2.38 -4.84 -0.64
N LEU A 11 -1.74 -3.85 -1.25
CA LEU A 11 -2.33 -2.56 -1.58
C LEU A 11 -2.96 -2.63 -2.98
N LYS A 12 -3.95 -1.78 -3.25
CA LYS A 12 -4.52 -1.57 -4.57
C LYS A 12 -4.63 -0.08 -4.89
N CYS A 13 -4.37 0.31 -6.15
CA CYS A 13 -4.62 1.65 -6.64
C CYS A 13 -5.98 1.74 -7.36
N SER A 14 -6.46 2.96 -7.53
CA SER A 14 -7.69 3.30 -8.28
C SER A 14 -7.69 2.83 -9.74
N HIS A 15 -6.53 2.56 -10.34
CA HIS A 15 -6.38 2.03 -11.70
C HIS A 15 -6.21 0.50 -11.75
N GLY A 16 -6.63 -0.21 -10.70
CA GLY A 16 -6.63 -1.68 -10.66
C GLY A 16 -5.28 -2.35 -10.34
N GLY A 17 -4.19 -1.59 -10.30
CA GLY A 17 -2.88 -2.10 -9.91
C GLY A 17 -2.86 -2.60 -8.47
N GLN A 18 -2.14 -3.69 -8.21
CA GLN A 18 -2.00 -4.30 -6.89
C GLN A 18 -0.54 -4.59 -6.56
N LEU A 19 -0.14 -4.30 -5.32
CA LEU A 19 1.23 -4.43 -4.86
C LEU A 19 1.27 -5.13 -3.50
N LYS A 20 2.06 -6.19 -3.39
CA LYS A 20 2.35 -6.90 -2.14
C LYS A 20 3.53 -6.23 -1.43
N LEU A 21 3.34 -5.86 -0.17
CA LEU A 21 4.36 -5.23 0.66
C LEU A 21 5.46 -6.24 1.03
N ALA A 22 6.71 -5.89 0.71
CA ALA A 22 7.87 -6.75 0.95
C ALA A 22 8.35 -6.72 2.41
N ASP A 23 8.11 -5.60 3.09
CA ASP A 23 8.70 -5.29 4.39
C ASP A 23 7.64 -4.90 5.43
N GLY A 24 8.07 -4.94 6.69
CA GLY A 24 7.32 -4.55 7.88
C GLY A 24 8.29 -4.36 9.04
N ASP A 25 7.88 -3.60 10.04
CA ASP A 25 8.65 -3.37 11.25
C ASP A 25 8.65 -4.61 12.13
N VAL A 26 9.84 -5.17 12.38
CA VAL A 26 10.01 -6.41 13.14
C VAL A 26 9.82 -6.24 14.65
N ARG A 27 9.70 -5.01 15.16
CA ARG A 27 9.42 -4.76 16.58
C ARG A 27 8.02 -5.23 16.99
N LEU A 28 7.11 -5.37 16.03
CA LEU A 28 5.81 -6.02 16.20
C LEU A 28 5.62 -7.01 15.06
N THR A 29 5.42 -8.27 15.40
CA THR A 29 5.08 -9.28 14.40
C THR A 29 3.71 -9.88 14.69
N VAL A 30 2.98 -10.18 13.63
CA VAL A 30 1.75 -10.98 13.68
C VAL A 30 1.99 -12.19 12.80
N ASP A 31 1.89 -13.39 13.35
CA ASP A 31 2.20 -14.65 12.65
C ASP A 31 3.59 -14.62 11.98
N GLY A 32 4.58 -14.04 12.68
CA GLY A 32 5.96 -13.90 12.21
C GLY A 32 6.17 -12.84 11.12
N LYS A 33 5.15 -12.05 10.77
CA LYS A 33 5.24 -10.96 9.77
C LYS A 33 5.27 -9.60 10.46
N GLY A 34 6.27 -8.79 10.14
CA GLY A 34 6.42 -7.45 10.71
C GLY A 34 5.25 -6.52 10.37
N ALA A 35 4.84 -5.69 11.32
CA ALA A 35 3.73 -4.74 11.14
C ALA A 35 4.12 -3.55 10.27
N VAL A 36 3.24 -3.12 9.39
CA VAL A 36 3.46 -1.95 8.53
C VAL A 36 3.11 -0.70 9.31
N THR A 37 4.04 0.25 9.37
CA THR A 37 3.82 1.55 10.02
C THR A 37 3.64 2.66 9.00
N LEU A 38 3.02 3.75 9.42
CA LEU A 38 2.85 4.94 8.60
C LEU A 38 4.19 5.41 8.00
N GLY A 39 4.17 5.65 6.69
CA GLY A 39 5.32 6.09 5.89
C GLY A 39 6.10 4.94 5.26
N MET A 40 5.91 3.68 5.66
CA MET A 40 6.52 2.53 4.97
C MET A 40 5.88 2.27 3.60
N GLU A 41 4.62 2.66 3.45
CA GLU A 41 3.86 2.59 2.23
C GLU A 41 4.14 3.76 1.28
N ALA A 42 4.92 4.77 1.66
CA ALA A 42 5.18 5.94 0.84
C ALA A 42 6.24 5.66 -0.23
N GLY A 43 6.03 6.19 -1.44
CA GLY A 43 6.96 6.05 -2.56
C GLY A 43 6.94 4.67 -3.24
N LEU A 44 6.01 3.79 -2.86
CA LEU A 44 5.84 2.49 -3.50
C LEU A 44 5.16 2.66 -4.86
N THR A 45 5.68 1.96 -5.87
CA THR A 45 5.10 1.93 -7.21
C THR A 45 4.31 0.63 -7.42
N PHE A 46 3.13 0.73 -8.03
CA PHE A 46 2.31 -0.45 -8.37
C PHE A 46 2.83 -1.22 -9.60
N GLY A 47 3.80 -0.68 -10.34
CA GLY A 47 4.27 -1.24 -11.61
C GLY A 47 3.24 -1.16 -12.73
N SER A 48 3.69 -1.39 -13.97
CA SER A 48 2.83 -1.41 -15.17
C SER A 48 3.17 -2.63 -16.04
N PRO A 49 2.39 -2.92 -17.11
CA PRO A 49 2.72 -4.02 -18.02
C PRO A 49 4.09 -3.83 -18.71
N SER A 50 4.49 -2.58 -18.95
CA SER A 50 5.77 -2.25 -19.60
C SER A 50 6.93 -2.05 -18.62
N ALA A 51 6.64 -1.91 -17.32
CA ALA A 51 7.63 -1.69 -16.26
C ALA A 51 7.18 -2.41 -14.97
N PRO A 52 7.31 -3.75 -14.91
CA PRO A 52 6.94 -4.53 -13.73
C PRO A 52 7.88 -4.22 -12.55
N VAL A 53 7.38 -4.41 -11.33
CA VAL A 53 8.14 -4.19 -10.09
C VAL A 53 8.01 -5.38 -9.15
N SER A 54 8.95 -5.53 -8.22
CA SER A 54 8.89 -6.58 -7.21
C SER A 54 7.63 -6.45 -6.36
N GLY A 55 6.96 -7.58 -6.10
CA GLY A 55 5.69 -7.60 -5.36
C GLY A 55 4.48 -7.17 -6.17
N MET A 56 4.61 -6.81 -7.46
CA MET A 56 3.44 -6.53 -8.31
C MET A 56 2.55 -7.76 -8.43
N VAL A 57 1.31 -7.64 -7.97
CA VAL A 57 0.28 -8.69 -8.06
C VAL A 57 -0.57 -8.51 -9.31
N ALA A 58 -0.91 -7.25 -9.63
CA ALA A 58 -1.63 -6.87 -10.84
C ALA A 58 -1.08 -5.54 -11.36
N PRO A 59 -0.93 -5.35 -12.67
CA PRO A 59 -0.35 -4.14 -13.23
C PRO A 59 -1.29 -2.93 -13.07
N CYS A 60 -0.72 -1.75 -12.83
CA CYS A 60 -1.47 -0.50 -12.91
C CYS A 60 -1.70 -0.10 -14.38
N SER A 61 -2.95 0.21 -14.74
CA SER A 61 -3.31 0.61 -16.10
C SER A 61 -3.24 2.12 -16.35
N ALA A 62 -2.67 2.90 -15.41
CA ALA A 62 -2.59 4.36 -15.56
C ALA A 62 -1.69 4.76 -16.73
N GLN A 63 -2.22 5.63 -17.59
CA GLN A 63 -1.54 6.15 -18.77
C GLN A 63 -1.54 7.67 -18.79
N THR A 64 -0.54 8.27 -19.44
CA THR A 64 -0.51 9.70 -19.71
C THR A 64 -1.63 10.10 -20.68
N PRO A 65 -2.14 11.34 -20.60
CA PRO A 65 -3.10 11.87 -21.57
C PRO A 65 -2.45 12.28 -22.91
N SER A 66 -1.18 11.95 -23.13
CA SER A 66 -0.44 12.26 -24.36
C SER A 66 -0.82 11.33 -25.51
N THR A 67 -0.48 11.72 -26.75
CA THR A 67 -0.60 10.86 -27.93
C THR A 67 0.78 10.64 -28.55
N PRO A 68 1.32 9.40 -28.58
CA PRO A 68 0.73 8.19 -28.02
C PRO A 68 0.72 8.19 -26.47
N PRO A 69 -0.19 7.43 -25.84
CA PRO A 69 -0.21 7.28 -24.38
C PRO A 69 0.96 6.41 -23.93
N THR A 70 1.53 6.73 -22.77
CA THR A 70 2.58 5.92 -22.12
C THR A 70 2.14 5.50 -20.73
N PHE A 71 2.53 4.29 -20.31
CA PHE A 71 2.26 3.84 -18.94
C PHE A 71 3.14 4.59 -17.96
N LEU A 72 2.52 5.23 -16.98
CA LEU A 72 3.20 5.81 -15.83
C LEU A 72 2.43 5.39 -14.58
N PRO A 73 2.86 4.30 -13.90
CA PRO A 73 2.07 3.68 -12.85
C PRO A 73 1.92 4.56 -11.62
N CYS A 74 0.96 4.18 -10.77
CA CYS A 74 0.72 4.88 -9.51
C CYS A 74 1.90 4.75 -8.55
N VAL A 75 2.31 5.88 -7.98
CA VAL A 75 3.21 5.94 -6.83
C VAL A 75 2.42 6.41 -5.61
N THR A 76 2.60 5.75 -4.48
CA THR A 76 1.87 6.03 -3.23
C THR A 76 2.45 7.23 -2.47
N SER A 77 1.57 8.00 -1.83
CA SER A 77 1.90 8.92 -0.74
C SER A 77 1.52 8.30 0.61
N PRO A 78 2.00 8.84 1.75
CA PRO A 78 1.60 8.37 3.06
C PRO A 78 0.08 8.31 3.26
N ALA A 79 -0.37 7.38 4.09
CA ALA A 79 -1.77 7.20 4.43
C ALA A 79 -2.30 8.44 5.16
N PHE A 80 -3.47 8.93 4.74
CA PHE A 80 -4.21 9.98 5.46
C PHE A 80 -5.29 9.40 6.39
N SER A 81 -5.58 8.09 6.29
CA SER A 81 -6.54 7.40 7.15
C SER A 81 -6.14 5.95 7.40
N GLY A 82 -6.75 5.33 8.42
CA GLY A 82 -6.51 3.94 8.82
C GLY A 82 -5.20 3.73 9.56
N GLN A 83 -4.75 4.74 10.32
CA GLN A 83 -3.69 4.60 11.30
C GLN A 83 -4.26 4.14 12.65
N ALA A 84 -3.54 3.26 13.35
CA ALA A 84 -3.91 2.84 14.70
C ALA A 84 -3.72 3.98 15.71
N ARG A 85 -4.65 4.11 16.66
CA ARG A 85 -4.62 5.18 17.67
C ARG A 85 -3.67 4.89 18.83
N LEU A 86 -3.58 3.63 19.25
CA LEU A 86 -2.80 3.21 20.43
C LEU A 86 -1.54 2.41 20.07
N LEU A 87 -1.54 1.78 18.89
CA LEU A 87 -0.46 0.91 18.46
C LEU A 87 0.53 1.69 17.60
N ALA A 88 1.67 2.06 18.20
CA ALA A 88 2.76 2.74 17.52
C ALA A 88 4.10 2.05 17.78
N LEU A 89 4.96 2.02 16.76
CA LEU A 89 6.29 1.44 16.82
C LEU A 89 7.32 2.53 16.53
N GLY A 90 8.16 2.85 17.51
CA GLY A 90 9.12 3.95 17.39
C GLY A 90 8.48 5.29 17.02
N GLY A 91 7.31 5.58 17.59
CA GLY A 91 6.56 6.82 17.35
C GLY A 91 5.75 6.83 16.05
N LYS A 92 5.79 5.78 15.22
CA LYS A 92 4.99 5.67 14.00
C LYS A 92 3.78 4.76 14.22
N PRO A 93 2.55 5.23 13.98
CA PRO A 93 1.37 4.39 14.16
C PRO A 93 1.37 3.23 13.16
N ALA A 94 0.89 2.06 13.58
CA ALA A 94 0.65 0.94 12.69
C ALA A 94 -0.48 1.27 11.70
N LEU A 95 -0.40 0.76 10.47
CA LEU A 95 -1.48 0.86 9.50
C LEU A 95 -2.49 -0.28 9.67
N LEU A 96 -3.74 0.01 9.35
CA LEU A 96 -4.88 -0.90 9.51
C LEU A 96 -5.51 -1.25 8.16
N GLY A 97 -6.31 -2.32 8.12
CA GLY A 97 -6.94 -2.88 6.91
C GLY A 97 -7.87 -1.92 6.17
N ASN A 98 -8.21 -0.79 6.78
CA ASN A 98 -8.97 0.30 6.18
C ASN A 98 -8.10 1.50 5.76
N ALA A 99 -6.77 1.37 5.77
CA ALA A 99 -5.86 2.44 5.42
C ALA A 99 -6.01 2.89 3.96
N ARG A 100 -5.88 4.21 3.76
CA ARG A 100 -5.97 4.85 2.45
C ARG A 100 -5.01 6.03 2.36
N GLY A 101 -4.49 6.25 1.17
CA GLY A 101 -3.65 7.40 0.83
C GLY A 101 -3.84 7.82 -0.62
N THR A 102 -3.17 8.90 -1.00
CA THR A 102 -3.18 9.40 -2.38
C THR A 102 -2.13 8.69 -3.22
N THR A 103 -2.34 8.66 -4.53
CA THR A 103 -1.32 8.28 -5.50
C THR A 103 -1.11 9.37 -6.53
N VAL A 104 0.05 9.36 -7.19
CA VAL A 104 0.32 10.15 -8.39
C VAL A 104 0.66 9.19 -9.54
N SER A 105 0.15 9.44 -10.74
CA SER A 105 0.40 8.63 -11.94
C SER A 105 0.36 9.49 -13.20
N GLY A 106 0.56 8.88 -14.38
CA GLY A 106 0.38 9.56 -15.67
C GLY A 106 -1.04 10.05 -15.92
N ALA A 107 -2.04 9.41 -15.31
CA ALA A 107 -3.44 9.80 -15.42
C ALA A 107 -3.81 10.96 -14.46
N GLY A 108 -2.87 11.39 -13.61
CA GLY A 108 -3.09 12.41 -12.58
C GLY A 108 -3.19 11.85 -11.16
N PRO A 109 -3.71 12.65 -10.21
CA PRO A 109 -3.92 12.21 -8.83
C PRO A 109 -4.95 11.09 -8.73
N GLY A 110 -4.69 10.13 -7.86
CA GLY A 110 -5.59 9.03 -7.56
C GLY A 110 -5.52 8.63 -6.09
N THR A 111 -6.03 7.45 -5.76
CA THR A 111 -5.94 6.88 -4.41
C THR A 111 -5.40 5.45 -4.42
N TRP A 112 -4.84 5.06 -3.28
CA TRP A 112 -4.60 3.68 -2.93
C TRP A 112 -5.38 3.29 -1.67
N SER A 113 -5.68 2.00 -1.55
CA SER A 113 -6.32 1.40 -0.38
C SER A 113 -5.77 0.00 -0.14
N VAL A 114 -6.04 -0.55 1.04
CA VAL A 114 -5.67 -1.92 1.36
C VAL A 114 -6.66 -2.89 0.71
N ALA A 115 -6.15 -3.88 -0.03
CA ALA A 115 -6.93 -5.00 -0.54
C ALA A 115 -6.92 -6.16 0.45
N GLN A 116 -5.76 -6.45 1.06
CA GLN A 116 -5.58 -7.53 2.04
C GLN A 116 -4.55 -7.12 3.10
N ALA A 117 -4.84 -7.34 4.38
CA ALA A 117 -3.95 -6.95 5.49
C ALA A 117 -2.72 -7.87 5.67
N GLY A 118 -2.67 -9.01 4.97
CA GLY A 118 -1.57 -9.98 5.04
C GLY A 118 -1.65 -10.97 6.22
N GLN A 119 -2.67 -10.85 7.06
CA GLN A 119 -2.98 -11.68 8.22
C GLN A 119 -4.50 -11.67 8.51
N SER A 120 -4.98 -12.52 9.43
CA SER A 120 -6.41 -12.65 9.80
C SER A 120 -6.68 -12.74 11.31
N THR A 121 -5.67 -12.45 12.13
CA THR A 121 -5.61 -12.69 13.57
C THR A 121 -5.68 -11.40 14.41
N LEU A 122 -4.81 -10.41 14.15
CA LEU A 122 -4.72 -9.19 14.99
C LEU A 122 -5.64 -8.07 14.50
N ASP A 123 -6.72 -7.84 15.24
CA ASP A 123 -7.55 -6.63 15.13
C ASP A 123 -6.95 -5.46 15.94
N SER A 124 -7.47 -4.25 15.71
CA SER A 124 -7.07 -2.98 16.31
C SER A 124 -8.04 -2.48 17.40
N THR A 125 -8.99 -3.30 17.84
CA THR A 125 -9.90 -3.02 18.98
C THR A 125 -9.35 -3.51 20.30
#